data_AF-K6W935-F1
#
_entry.id   AF-K6W935-F1
#
_cell.length_a   1.000
_cell.length_b   1.000
_cell.length_c   1.000
_cell.angle_alpha   90.00
_cell.angle_beta   90.00
_cell.angle_gamma   90.00
#
_symmetry.space_group_name_H-M   'P 1'
#
loop_
_entity.id
_entity.type
_entity.pdbx_description
1 polymer ?
#
loop_
_entity_poly.entity_id
_entity_poly.type
_entity_poly.pdbx_seq_one_letter_code
_entity_poly.pdbx_strand_id
1 'polypeptide(L)'
;MTDQPANRPDSARPGENADAPRGMSRRTVLRGGGAGVAGAVILGLGWSNSASAATAGAPAGAAPKAAPKAATPRAAANLRSLDPHAFTGRSITGRHPEFLHAAATGQVAVRILPIDRAKFLVNSVFDLRVEATGVDPNTAKIEINVSGPGGAAKILVGTPERTSSASNSLEVTYRDVHYPAAGTYTITAKVTSGSATKETKVSNEAVLARARQRPVKNVIFFLGDGMGQPAITAARILSKGISEGKYHGLLEMDRMEYRGLVTTSGYDSIATDSANSMSSYMCGHKSSVNAMGVYESNATDANAHPKVETMAEMVKRGKKMAVGIVTTAEIQDATPAAVFAHTRRRSEYVEIMRQSLLPGQMPDVFMGGGMASLVPSSVEGSKRKDDTDLRKEFQGKGFAYATSRAELKKAVAGNPGKLLGLFHMGI
;
A
#
# COMPACT_ATOMS: atom_id res chain seq x y z
N MET A 1 -19.25 -34.52 -69.57
CA MET A 1 -20.36 -34.20 -70.49
C MET A 1 -21.41 -33.51 -69.64
N THR A 2 -21.33 -32.17 -69.59
CA THR A 2 -22.21 -31.20 -70.31
C THR A 2 -23.41 -30.87 -69.41
N ASP A 3 -23.78 -29.64 -69.07
CA ASP A 3 -23.40 -28.31 -69.55
C ASP A 3 -23.75 -27.27 -68.48
N GLN A 4 -22.96 -26.19 -68.43
CA GLN A 4 -23.44 -24.82 -68.15
C GLN A 4 -23.51 -24.12 -69.51
N PRO A 5 -24.33 -23.06 -69.73
CA PRO A 5 -23.84 -21.70 -69.44
C PRO A 5 -24.88 -20.54 -69.28
N ALA A 6 -24.38 -19.42 -68.70
CA ALA A 6 -24.69 -17.98 -68.93
C ALA A 6 -26.11 -17.44 -68.54
N ASN A 7 -26.35 -16.16 -68.19
CA ASN A 7 -25.65 -14.88 -68.38
C ASN A 7 -26.17 -13.80 -67.35
N ARG A 8 -25.39 -12.72 -67.14
CA ARG A 8 -25.54 -11.52 -66.23
C ARG A 8 -26.69 -10.53 -66.64
N PRO A 9 -26.91 -9.27 -66.11
CA PRO A 9 -26.21 -8.41 -65.09
C PRO A 9 -27.05 -7.47 -64.15
N ASP A 10 -26.34 -6.81 -63.20
CA ASP A 10 -26.51 -5.51 -62.49
C ASP A 10 -27.85 -4.76 -62.35
N SER A 11 -28.14 -4.28 -61.12
CA SER A 11 -28.55 -2.87 -60.86
C SER A 11 -28.59 -2.50 -59.36
N ALA A 12 -28.49 -1.19 -59.11
CA ALA A 12 -28.10 -0.48 -57.89
C ALA A 12 -29.14 -0.45 -56.73
N ARG A 13 -28.63 -0.13 -55.53
CA ARG A 13 -29.37 0.18 -54.27
C ARG A 13 -30.20 1.47 -54.41
N PRO A 14 -31.28 1.67 -53.63
CA PRO A 14 -31.14 2.35 -52.33
C PRO A 14 -32.21 1.97 -51.27
N GLY A 15 -32.02 2.38 -50.01
CA GLY A 15 -33.13 2.57 -49.07
C GLY A 15 -33.02 1.78 -47.77
N GLU A 16 -32.71 2.50 -46.70
CA GLU A 16 -32.75 2.06 -45.31
C GLU A 16 -34.13 1.55 -44.91
N ASN A 17 -34.18 0.49 -44.10
CA ASN A 17 -35.16 0.44 -43.02
C ASN A 17 -34.45 0.06 -41.72
N ALA A 18 -34.48 1.03 -40.82
CA ALA A 18 -33.99 0.98 -39.47
C ALA A 18 -34.96 0.17 -38.61
N ASP A 19 -34.45 -0.88 -37.96
CA ASP A 19 -34.81 -1.29 -36.59
C ASP A 19 -34.25 -2.69 -36.30
N ALA A 20 -32.99 -2.71 -35.87
CA ALA A 20 -32.40 -3.83 -35.15
C ALA A 20 -31.36 -3.27 -34.16
N PRO A 21 -31.41 -3.61 -32.86
CA PRO A 21 -30.49 -3.05 -31.88
C PRO A 21 -29.08 -3.56 -32.17
N ARG A 22 -28.22 -2.69 -32.72
CA ARG A 22 -26.80 -2.99 -32.94
C ARG A 22 -26.12 -3.14 -31.59
N GLY A 23 -25.78 -4.38 -31.25
CA GLY A 23 -24.99 -4.73 -30.08
C GLY A 23 -23.70 -3.91 -30.01
N MET A 24 -23.42 -3.40 -28.82
CA MET A 24 -22.23 -2.60 -28.55
C MET A 24 -20.98 -3.45 -28.77
N SER A 25 -20.13 -3.08 -29.74
CA SER A 25 -18.93 -3.86 -30.05
C SER A 25 -17.97 -3.87 -28.85
N ARG A 26 -17.27 -4.99 -28.64
CA ARG A 26 -16.28 -5.22 -27.57
C ARG A 26 -15.19 -4.14 -27.46
N ARG A 27 -15.01 -3.27 -28.47
CA ARG A 27 -14.04 -2.17 -28.46
C ARG A 27 -14.55 -0.90 -27.75
N THR A 28 -15.85 -0.72 -27.56
CA THR A 28 -16.41 0.53 -26.99
C THR A 28 -16.40 0.53 -25.45
N VAL A 29 -16.42 -0.65 -24.81
CA VAL A 29 -16.44 -0.78 -23.33
C VAL A 29 -15.05 -0.54 -22.69
N LEU A 30 -13.97 -0.47 -23.49
CA LEU A 30 -12.60 -0.32 -23.00
C LEU A 30 -12.09 1.14 -22.98
N ARG A 31 -12.91 2.14 -23.30
CA ARG A 31 -12.50 3.56 -23.30
C ARG A 31 -12.98 4.38 -22.09
N GLY A 32 -13.72 3.79 -21.15
CA GLY A 32 -14.38 4.53 -20.05
C GLY A 32 -14.02 4.13 -18.62
N GLY A 33 -13.07 3.21 -18.41
CA GLY A 33 -12.69 2.76 -17.07
C GLY A 33 -11.17 2.75 -16.92
N GLY A 34 -10.66 3.39 -15.87
CA GLY A 34 -9.24 3.37 -15.53
C GLY A 34 -8.70 1.95 -15.55
N ALA A 35 -7.57 1.76 -16.23
CA ALA A 35 -6.92 0.47 -16.34
C ALA A 35 -6.61 -0.07 -14.94
N GLY A 36 -7.36 -1.09 -14.53
CA GLY A 36 -7.05 -1.85 -13.32
C GLY A 36 -5.72 -2.57 -13.52
N VAL A 37 -4.73 -2.21 -12.73
CA VAL A 37 -3.42 -2.86 -12.69
C VAL A 37 -3.47 -3.98 -11.66
N ALA A 38 -2.95 -5.16 -11.98
CA ALA A 38 -2.79 -6.25 -11.02
C ALA A 38 -1.34 -6.32 -10.54
N GLY A 39 -1.16 -6.30 -9.22
CA GLY A 39 0.12 -6.54 -8.56
C GLY A 39 0.07 -7.82 -7.72
N ALA A 40 1.17 -8.55 -7.66
CA ALA A 40 1.39 -9.66 -6.75
C ALA A 40 2.71 -9.46 -6.01
N VAL A 41 2.66 -9.49 -4.68
CA VAL A 41 3.84 -9.51 -3.83
C VAL A 41 4.01 -10.91 -3.27
N ILE A 42 5.20 -11.49 -3.42
CA ILE A 42 5.52 -12.83 -2.94
C ILE A 42 6.59 -12.69 -1.86
N LEU A 43 6.29 -13.18 -0.65
CA LEU A 43 7.24 -13.29 0.44
C LEU A 43 7.46 -14.78 0.71
N GLY A 44 8.71 -15.26 0.67
CA GLY A 44 9.00 -16.68 0.85
C GLY A 44 10.38 -16.97 1.41
N LEU A 45 10.54 -18.12 2.06
CA LEU A 45 11.88 -18.64 2.36
C LEU A 45 12.46 -19.25 1.08
N GLY A 46 13.67 -18.82 0.70
CA GLY A 46 14.40 -19.38 -0.45
C GLY A 46 14.39 -20.91 -0.44
N TRP A 47 14.34 -21.50 -1.64
CA TRP A 47 14.23 -22.94 -1.84
C TRP A 47 15.36 -23.69 -1.12
N SER A 48 15.02 -24.45 -0.08
CA SER A 48 15.80 -25.60 0.38
C SER A 48 14.90 -26.85 0.33
N ASN A 49 15.41 -27.88 -0.33
CA ASN A 49 14.74 -29.17 -0.50
C ASN A 49 14.71 -29.93 0.83
N SER A 50 13.53 -30.41 1.21
CA SER A 50 13.38 -31.67 1.93
C SER A 50 11.90 -32.07 1.92
N ALA A 51 11.64 -33.23 1.33
CA ALA A 51 10.37 -33.92 1.38
C ALA A 51 10.25 -34.67 2.71
N SER A 52 9.05 -34.71 3.31
CA SER A 52 8.49 -35.96 3.82
C SER A 52 6.97 -35.81 4.01
N ALA A 53 6.28 -36.92 3.75
CA ALA A 53 4.85 -37.10 3.84
C ALA A 53 4.40 -37.33 5.29
N ALA A 54 3.18 -36.88 5.62
CA ALA A 54 2.43 -37.45 6.74
C ALA A 54 0.92 -37.34 6.49
N THR A 55 0.29 -38.50 6.48
CA THR A 55 -1.14 -38.79 6.43
C THR A 55 -1.78 -38.64 7.83
N ALA A 56 -2.98 -38.06 7.89
CA ALA A 56 -4.00 -38.21 8.94
C ALA A 56 -5.26 -37.49 8.41
N GLY A 57 -6.47 -38.02 8.39
CA GLY A 57 -7.16 -38.83 9.41
C GLY A 57 -8.45 -38.05 9.75
N ALA A 58 -9.61 -38.51 9.28
CA ALA A 58 -10.92 -37.92 9.55
C ALA A 58 -11.33 -38.08 11.02
N PRO A 59 -12.31 -37.30 11.51
CA PRO A 59 -13.60 -37.95 11.76
C PRO A 59 -14.85 -37.10 11.45
N ALA A 60 -15.94 -37.85 11.27
CA ALA A 60 -17.31 -37.42 11.09
C ALA A 60 -18.03 -37.16 12.43
N GLY A 61 -19.14 -36.40 12.37
CA GLY A 61 -20.12 -36.29 13.47
C GLY A 61 -21.06 -35.09 13.34
N ALA A 62 -22.23 -35.30 12.72
CA ALA A 62 -23.32 -34.33 12.58
C ALA A 62 -24.27 -34.36 13.81
N ALA A 63 -24.62 -33.20 14.39
CA ALA A 63 -25.94 -32.51 14.36
C ALA A 63 -27.02 -33.05 15.36
N PRO A 64 -28.08 -32.29 15.76
CA PRO A 64 -28.56 -31.00 15.24
C PRO A 64 -28.88 -29.90 16.30
N LYS A 65 -29.03 -28.65 15.84
CA LYS A 65 -29.56 -27.51 16.61
C LYS A 65 -30.96 -27.12 16.09
N ALA A 66 -31.85 -26.82 17.02
CA ALA A 66 -33.25 -26.43 16.81
C ALA A 66 -33.41 -25.01 16.20
N ALA A 67 -34.53 -24.83 15.50
CA ALA A 67 -34.95 -23.62 14.78
C ALA A 67 -35.69 -22.60 15.70
N PRO A 68 -35.91 -21.34 15.24
CA PRO A 68 -35.92 -20.14 16.08
C PRO A 68 -37.32 -19.68 16.54
N LYS A 69 -37.37 -18.82 17.56
CA LYS A 69 -38.57 -18.05 17.94
C LYS A 69 -38.44 -16.58 17.53
N ALA A 70 -39.50 -16.07 16.93
CA ALA A 70 -39.68 -14.72 16.40
C ALA A 70 -39.78 -13.64 17.49
N ALA A 71 -39.34 -12.42 17.16
CA ALA A 71 -39.57 -11.22 17.96
C ALA A 71 -40.21 -10.11 17.10
N THR A 72 -41.31 -9.56 17.62
CA THR A 72 -42.20 -8.54 17.05
C THR A 72 -41.58 -7.12 17.21
N PRO A 73 -41.86 -6.15 16.34
CA PRO A 73 -41.11 -4.88 16.29
C PRO A 73 -41.59 -3.90 17.36
N ARG A 74 -40.66 -3.19 18.01
CA ARG A 74 -40.95 -2.13 18.97
C ARG A 74 -40.62 -0.76 18.36
N ALA A 75 -41.57 0.15 18.51
CA ALA A 75 -41.65 1.48 17.92
C ALA A 75 -40.40 2.36 18.17
N ALA A 76 -40.00 3.08 17.12
CA ALA A 76 -38.93 4.07 17.16
C ALA A 76 -39.40 5.34 17.89
N ALA A 77 -38.79 5.62 19.04
CA ALA A 77 -38.89 6.90 19.72
C ALA A 77 -37.57 7.66 19.58
N ASN A 78 -37.65 8.86 18.99
CA ASN A 78 -36.73 10.00 19.10
C ASN A 78 -35.25 9.78 18.73
N LEU A 79 -34.91 9.93 17.45
CA LEU A 79 -33.53 10.16 16.99
C LEU A 79 -33.20 11.66 17.08
N ARG A 80 -32.42 12.05 18.10
CA ARG A 80 -31.76 13.36 18.17
C ARG A 80 -30.53 13.36 17.25
N SER A 81 -30.27 14.52 16.64
CA SER A 81 -29.22 14.81 15.67
C SER A 81 -27.80 14.43 16.13
N LEU A 82 -27.30 13.29 15.66
CA LEU A 82 -25.88 12.93 15.64
C LEU A 82 -25.65 12.04 14.41
N ASP A 83 -25.63 12.67 13.23
CA ASP A 83 -25.08 12.04 12.02
C ASP A 83 -23.62 12.52 11.86
N PRO A 84 -22.61 11.65 12.06
CA PRO A 84 -21.21 11.98 11.85
C PRO A 84 -20.80 12.07 10.37
N HIS A 85 -21.74 11.95 9.42
CA HIS A 85 -21.45 11.92 7.98
C HIS A 85 -21.95 13.13 7.17
N ALA A 86 -22.35 14.22 7.82
CA ALA A 86 -22.73 15.46 7.15
C ALA A 86 -21.68 16.57 7.38
N PHE A 87 -20.48 16.41 6.83
CA PHE A 87 -19.59 17.54 6.54
C PHE A 87 -18.97 17.37 5.16
N THR A 88 -19.73 17.78 4.13
CA THR A 88 -19.19 18.08 2.80
C THR A 88 -18.83 19.56 2.77
N GLY A 89 -17.57 19.87 3.06
CA GLY A 89 -16.97 21.19 2.88
C GLY A 89 -15.52 21.02 2.45
N ARG A 90 -15.24 21.28 1.17
CA ARG A 90 -13.90 21.23 0.57
C ARG A 90 -12.94 22.16 1.34
N SER A 91 -11.84 21.59 1.83
CA SER A 91 -10.52 22.25 1.77
C SER A 91 -9.51 21.18 1.39
N ILE A 92 -8.90 21.34 0.22
CA ILE A 92 -7.77 20.54 -0.25
C ILE A 92 -6.54 21.08 0.46
N THR A 93 -6.34 20.71 1.72
CA THR A 93 -5.09 20.90 2.44
C THR A 93 -4.96 19.76 3.44
N GLY A 94 -4.07 18.80 3.17
CA GLY A 94 -3.72 17.68 4.06
C GLY A 94 -3.00 18.11 5.35
N ARG A 95 -3.33 19.28 5.91
CA ARG A 95 -2.91 19.71 7.23
C ARG A 95 -4.14 19.76 8.12
N HIS A 96 -4.11 18.97 9.18
CA HIS A 96 -5.04 19.01 10.30
C HIS A 96 -5.39 20.48 10.65
N PRO A 97 -6.68 20.88 10.61
CA PRO A 97 -7.10 22.28 10.70
C PRO A 97 -6.55 23.01 11.92
N GLU A 98 -6.36 22.29 13.04
CA GLU A 98 -5.79 22.86 14.25
C GLU A 98 -4.34 23.34 14.08
N PHE A 99 -3.55 22.70 13.21
CA PHE A 99 -2.15 23.11 12.97
C PHE A 99 -2.04 24.28 12.00
N LEU A 100 -2.95 24.37 11.02
CA LEU A 100 -3.06 25.55 10.16
C LEU A 100 -3.50 26.77 10.97
N HIS A 101 -4.49 26.59 11.85
CA HIS A 101 -4.95 27.64 12.74
C HIS A 101 -3.87 28.07 13.74
N ALA A 102 -3.19 27.11 14.36
CA ALA A 102 -2.06 27.35 15.25
C ALA A 102 -0.92 28.14 14.58
N ALA A 103 -0.53 27.73 13.37
CA ALA A 103 0.50 28.42 12.59
C ALA A 103 0.11 29.87 12.27
N ALA A 104 -1.18 30.13 11.99
CA ALA A 104 -1.68 31.46 11.64
C ALA A 104 -1.92 32.36 12.85
N THR A 105 -2.26 31.79 14.02
CA THR A 105 -2.62 32.54 15.24
C THR A 105 -1.50 32.62 16.26
N GLY A 106 -0.40 31.87 16.08
CA GLY A 106 0.66 31.74 17.07
C GLY A 106 0.26 30.87 18.27
N GLN A 107 -0.87 30.17 18.22
CA GLN A 107 -1.27 29.23 19.26
C GLN A 107 -0.42 27.97 19.19
N VAL A 108 0.05 27.47 20.33
CA VAL A 108 0.88 26.24 20.37
C VAL A 108 0.03 25.01 20.08
N ALA A 109 0.36 24.29 18.99
CA ALA A 109 -0.17 22.97 18.68
C ALA A 109 0.94 21.93 18.69
N VAL A 110 0.65 20.73 19.23
CA VAL A 110 1.63 19.65 19.36
C VAL A 110 1.09 18.38 18.71
N ARG A 111 1.89 17.77 17.85
CA ARG A 111 1.63 16.49 17.20
C ARG A 111 2.64 15.45 17.65
N ILE A 112 2.19 14.24 17.91
CA ILE A 112 3.06 13.07 18.12
C ILE A 112 2.77 12.06 17.01
N LEU A 113 3.83 11.56 16.40
CA LEU A 113 3.83 10.45 15.46
C LEU A 113 4.73 9.35 16.04
N PRO A 114 4.32 8.07 16.00
CA PRO A 114 3.09 7.52 15.43
C PRO A 114 1.80 8.03 16.09
N ILE A 115 0.70 7.92 15.36
CA ILE A 115 -0.62 8.42 15.78
C ILE A 115 -1.18 7.65 16.97
N ASP A 116 -2.13 8.26 17.68
CA ASP A 116 -2.84 7.59 18.78
C ASP A 116 -3.50 6.27 18.33
N ARG A 117 -3.41 5.26 19.19
CA ARG A 117 -3.86 3.87 18.98
C ARG A 117 -3.14 3.15 17.85
N ALA A 118 -1.94 3.60 17.46
CA ALA A 118 -1.10 2.85 16.53
C ALA A 118 -0.71 1.50 17.17
N LYS A 119 -0.72 0.44 16.35
CA LYS A 119 -0.39 -0.92 16.77
C LYS A 119 0.87 -1.40 16.08
N PHE A 120 1.76 -2.00 16.85
CA PHE A 120 3.07 -2.44 16.40
C PHE A 120 3.27 -3.91 16.71
N LEU A 121 4.01 -4.61 15.86
CA LEU A 121 4.63 -5.86 16.30
C LEU A 121 5.79 -5.53 17.23
N VAL A 122 6.00 -6.34 18.28
CA VAL A 122 7.20 -6.19 19.11
C VAL A 122 8.44 -6.23 18.22
N ASN A 123 9.37 -5.29 18.45
CA ASN A 123 10.58 -5.06 17.66
C ASN A 123 10.37 -4.62 16.20
N SER A 124 9.17 -4.21 15.79
CA SER A 124 9.02 -3.44 14.54
C SER A 124 9.65 -2.07 14.70
N VAL A 125 10.36 -1.62 13.67
CA VAL A 125 11.09 -0.36 13.65
C VAL A 125 10.18 0.76 13.14
N PHE A 126 10.29 1.94 13.74
CA PHE A 126 9.58 3.14 13.28
C PHE A 126 10.31 4.39 13.73
N ASP A 127 9.96 5.53 13.14
CA ASP A 127 10.43 6.83 13.60
C ASP A 127 9.41 7.48 14.54
N LEU A 128 9.89 7.94 15.69
CA LEU A 128 9.09 8.74 16.61
C LEU A 128 9.35 10.20 16.33
N ARG A 129 8.29 10.97 16.10
CA ARG A 129 8.40 12.42 15.88
C ARG A 129 7.45 13.19 16.76
N VAL A 130 7.95 14.29 17.32
CA VAL A 130 7.12 15.29 17.98
C VAL A 130 7.30 16.61 17.24
N GLU A 131 6.18 17.24 16.89
CA GLU A 131 6.16 18.54 16.22
C GLU A 131 5.36 19.54 17.04
N ALA A 132 5.95 20.71 17.28
CA ALA A 132 5.32 21.87 17.86
C ALA A 132 5.18 22.95 16.78
N THR A 133 3.98 23.46 16.56
CA THR A 133 3.69 24.58 15.64
C THR A 133 3.19 25.78 16.44
N GLY A 134 3.43 26.99 15.92
CA GLY A 134 3.12 28.24 16.63
C GLY A 134 4.14 28.55 17.72
N VAL A 135 5.38 28.08 17.56
CA VAL A 135 6.48 28.27 18.52
C VAL A 135 7.71 28.84 17.83
N ASP A 136 8.51 29.61 18.56
CA ASP A 136 9.84 30.00 18.09
C ASP A 136 10.84 28.86 18.34
N PRO A 137 11.42 28.26 17.29
CA PRO A 137 12.31 27.12 17.43
C PRO A 137 13.61 27.41 18.18
N ASN A 138 13.98 28.68 18.35
CA ASN A 138 15.21 29.04 19.07
C ASN A 138 15.01 29.09 20.59
N THR A 139 13.77 29.24 21.05
CA THR A 139 13.44 29.42 22.47
C THR A 139 12.55 28.31 23.01
N ALA A 140 11.79 27.64 22.15
CA ALA A 140 10.93 26.53 22.54
C ALA A 140 11.73 25.28 22.92
N LYS A 141 11.13 24.46 23.79
CA LYS A 141 11.69 23.18 24.25
C LYS A 141 10.65 22.08 24.12
N ILE A 142 11.11 20.90 23.69
CA ILE A 142 10.30 19.67 23.65
C ILE A 142 10.88 18.67 24.63
N GLU A 143 10.10 18.31 25.64
CA GLU A 143 10.38 17.21 26.56
C GLU A 143 9.53 16.00 26.18
N ILE A 144 10.16 14.84 25.97
CA ILE A 144 9.46 13.61 25.60
C ILE A 144 9.68 12.56 26.69
N ASN A 145 8.58 12.07 27.24
CA ASN A 145 8.57 10.96 28.19
C ASN A 145 7.83 9.78 27.58
N VAL A 146 8.41 8.59 27.66
CA VAL A 146 7.76 7.35 27.22
C VAL A 146 7.58 6.43 28.42
N SER A 147 6.34 6.02 28.66
CA SER A 147 5.99 5.00 29.65
C SER A 147 5.55 3.75 28.92
N GLY A 148 6.09 2.60 29.29
CA GLY A 148 5.69 1.28 28.80
C GLY A 148 5.12 0.40 29.91
N PRO A 149 4.91 -0.91 29.63
CA PRO A 149 4.29 -1.85 30.57
C PRO A 149 5.02 -2.01 31.91
N GLY A 150 6.33 -1.76 31.94
CA GLY A 150 7.17 -1.83 33.13
C GLY A 150 7.54 -0.47 33.75
N GLY A 151 6.84 0.62 33.40
CA GLY A 151 7.17 1.98 33.82
C GLY A 151 7.94 2.76 32.74
N ALA A 152 8.89 3.61 33.14
CA ALA A 152 9.64 4.44 32.20
C ALA A 152 10.38 3.59 31.14
N ALA A 153 10.14 3.87 29.85
CA ALA A 153 10.68 3.12 28.73
C ALA A 153 11.75 3.94 27.99
N LYS A 154 12.98 3.42 27.94
CA LYS A 154 14.12 4.06 27.26
C LYS A 154 14.19 3.63 25.80
N ILE A 155 13.24 4.08 24.99
CA ILE A 155 13.20 3.77 23.55
C ILE A 155 13.76 4.89 22.66
N LEU A 156 13.92 6.09 23.23
CA LEU A 156 14.50 7.24 22.53
C LEU A 156 16.02 7.07 22.49
N VAL A 157 16.52 6.49 21.41
CA VAL A 157 17.93 6.20 21.19
C VAL A 157 18.52 7.14 20.14
N GLY A 158 19.80 7.49 20.29
CA GLY A 158 20.51 8.39 19.39
C GLY A 158 20.20 9.88 19.61
N THR A 159 20.76 10.70 18.74
CA THR A 159 20.53 12.16 18.73
C THR A 159 19.27 12.45 17.93
N PRO A 160 18.29 13.20 18.47
CA PRO A 160 17.12 13.59 17.71
C PRO A 160 17.49 14.50 16.54
N GLU A 161 16.83 14.28 15.41
CA GLU A 161 17.00 15.07 14.19
C GLU A 161 15.92 16.13 14.05
N ARG A 162 16.33 17.30 13.55
CA ARG A 162 15.43 18.33 13.01
C ARG A 162 15.44 18.22 11.49
N THR A 163 14.27 18.21 10.86
CA THR A 163 14.14 17.95 9.41
C THR A 163 13.34 19.04 8.66
N SER A 164 13.04 20.14 9.34
CA SER A 164 12.34 21.31 8.84
C SER A 164 13.08 22.57 9.31
N SER A 165 13.13 23.57 8.44
CA SER A 165 13.70 24.89 8.72
C SER A 165 12.63 25.95 8.98
N ALA A 166 11.37 25.53 9.20
CA ALA A 166 10.27 26.46 9.43
C ALA A 166 10.51 27.32 10.68
N SER A 167 10.25 28.63 10.53
CA SER A 167 10.53 29.64 11.55
C SER A 167 9.51 29.67 12.69
N ASN A 168 8.36 29.02 12.50
CA ASN A 168 7.25 28.98 13.47
C ASN A 168 6.95 27.55 13.96
N SER A 169 7.93 26.64 13.85
CA SER A 169 7.79 25.27 14.36
C SER A 169 9.11 24.70 14.85
N LEU A 170 9.02 23.91 15.91
CA LEU A 170 10.10 23.08 16.42
C LEU A 170 9.70 21.62 16.36
N GLU A 171 10.59 20.76 15.90
CA GLU A 171 10.35 19.33 15.85
C GLU A 171 11.60 18.54 16.20
N VAL A 172 11.37 17.32 16.68
CA VAL A 172 12.41 16.33 16.95
C VAL A 172 11.97 14.99 16.43
N THR A 173 12.87 14.28 15.75
CA THR A 173 12.66 12.93 15.23
C THR A 173 13.71 11.99 15.79
N TYR A 174 13.27 10.92 16.45
CA TYR A 174 14.11 9.80 16.83
C TYR A 174 13.91 8.71 15.78
N ARG A 175 15.00 8.37 15.10
CA ARG A 175 15.00 7.35 14.04
C ARG A 175 15.11 5.95 14.63
N ASP A 176 14.53 4.99 13.92
CA ASP A 176 14.72 3.56 14.17
C ASP A 176 14.40 3.10 15.60
N VAL A 177 13.39 3.72 16.22
CA VAL A 177 12.90 3.30 17.54
C VAL A 177 12.08 2.01 17.43
N HIS A 178 11.96 1.28 18.53
CA HIS A 178 11.11 0.09 18.59
C HIS A 178 10.58 -0.16 20.01
N TYR A 179 9.49 -0.91 20.11
CA TYR A 179 8.96 -1.40 21.38
C TYR A 179 9.53 -2.79 21.67
N PRO A 180 10.32 -2.97 22.75
CA PRO A 180 11.02 -4.23 23.03
C PRO A 180 10.12 -5.31 23.65
N ALA A 181 8.96 -4.93 24.20
CA ALA A 181 8.04 -5.84 24.87
C ALA A 181 6.60 -5.55 24.45
N ALA A 182 5.72 -6.53 24.60
CA ALA A 182 4.30 -6.32 24.35
C ALA A 182 3.62 -5.54 25.48
N GLY A 183 2.63 -4.74 25.10
CA GLY A 183 1.79 -3.95 25.99
C GLY A 183 1.63 -2.53 25.50
N THR A 184 1.05 -1.68 26.33
CA THR A 184 0.75 -0.29 25.99
C THR A 184 1.95 0.61 26.29
N TYR A 185 2.27 1.47 25.34
CA TYR A 185 3.26 2.54 25.47
C TYR A 185 2.58 3.89 25.32
N THR A 186 2.73 4.76 26.33
CA THR A 186 2.25 6.13 26.29
C THR A 186 3.41 7.08 26.04
N ILE A 187 3.33 7.84 24.95
CA ILE A 187 4.30 8.89 24.64
C ILE A 187 3.66 10.21 25.06
N THR A 188 4.33 10.93 25.96
CA THR A 188 3.95 12.26 26.41
C THR A 188 4.95 13.27 25.88
N ALA A 189 4.47 14.26 25.14
CA ALA A 189 5.26 15.40 24.71
C ALA A 189 4.80 16.64 25.45
N LYS A 190 5.72 17.30 26.15
CA LYS A 190 5.51 18.60 26.78
C LYS A 190 6.34 19.63 26.03
N VAL A 191 5.66 20.66 25.54
CA VAL A 191 6.26 21.76 24.78
C VAL A 191 6.15 23.03 25.59
N THR A 192 7.26 23.72 25.79
CA THR A 192 7.31 25.02 26.45
C THR A 192 7.82 26.07 25.47
N SER A 193 7.12 27.19 25.34
CA SER A 193 7.46 28.31 24.45
C SER A 193 7.10 29.63 25.13
N GLY A 194 8.09 30.37 25.63
CA GLY A 194 7.86 31.51 26.51
C GLY A 194 7.15 31.07 27.80
N SER A 195 6.02 31.72 28.14
CA SER A 195 5.16 31.34 29.26
C SER A 195 4.16 30.22 28.93
N ALA A 196 3.99 29.88 27.65
CA ALA A 196 3.04 28.85 27.23
C ALA A 196 3.63 27.46 27.44
N THR A 197 2.82 26.54 27.97
CA THR A 197 3.13 25.11 28.02
C THR A 197 1.96 24.31 27.47
N LYS A 198 2.24 23.36 26.57
CA LYS A 198 1.27 22.44 25.98
C LYS A 198 1.75 21.01 26.16
N GLU A 199 0.89 20.17 26.71
CA GLU A 199 1.13 18.73 26.83
C GLU A 199 0.17 17.96 25.91
N THR A 200 0.72 16.96 25.21
CA THR A 200 -0.04 16.03 24.35
C THR A 200 0.42 14.61 24.64
N LYS A 201 -0.49 13.65 24.55
CA LYS A 201 -0.22 12.23 24.77
C LYS A 201 -0.81 11.40 23.64
N VAL A 202 -0.10 10.32 23.27
CA VAL A 202 -0.61 9.26 22.40
C VAL A 202 -0.32 7.91 23.03
N SER A 203 -1.21 6.94 22.80
CA SER A 203 -1.11 5.58 23.32
C SER A 203 -0.96 4.58 22.18
N ASN A 204 0.16 3.85 22.16
CA ASN A 204 0.46 2.84 21.17
C ASN A 204 0.44 1.46 21.81
N GLU A 205 0.07 0.43 21.05
CA GLU A 205 0.02 -0.96 21.51
C GLU A 205 1.08 -1.80 20.78
N ALA A 206 2.03 -2.37 21.52
CA ALA A 206 2.95 -3.37 20.98
C ALA A 206 2.37 -4.77 21.23
N VAL A 207 2.26 -5.59 20.20
CA VAL A 207 1.68 -6.93 20.28
C VAL A 207 2.66 -8.00 19.84
N LEU A 208 2.60 -9.16 20.49
CA LEU A 208 3.26 -10.36 19.98
C LEU A 208 2.41 -10.96 18.87
N ALA A 209 3.05 -11.32 17.76
CA ALA A 209 2.40 -12.17 16.76
C ALA A 209 2.08 -13.52 17.40
N ARG A 210 0.79 -13.88 17.49
CA ARG A 210 0.39 -15.21 17.97
C ARG A 210 0.95 -16.26 17.02
N ALA A 211 1.75 -17.20 17.54
CA ALA A 211 2.22 -18.34 16.76
C ALA A 211 1.01 -19.17 16.31
N ARG A 212 0.82 -19.31 15.00
CA ARG A 212 -0.14 -20.28 14.47
C ARG A 212 0.37 -21.69 14.76
N GLN A 213 -0.54 -22.62 15.05
CA GLN A 213 -0.24 -24.04 15.22
C GLN A 213 0.54 -24.64 14.02
N ARG A 214 0.34 -24.06 12.82
CA ARG A 214 1.12 -24.37 11.63
C ARG A 214 1.82 -23.11 11.11
N PRO A 215 3.16 -23.08 11.03
CA PRO A 215 3.90 -21.93 10.55
C PRO A 215 3.62 -21.69 9.05
N VAL A 216 3.44 -20.42 8.69
CA VAL A 216 3.29 -20.00 7.28
C VAL A 216 4.69 -19.85 6.68
N LYS A 217 5.00 -20.63 5.64
CA LYS A 217 6.30 -20.58 4.94
C LYS A 217 6.36 -19.44 3.92
N ASN A 218 5.25 -19.19 3.23
CA ASN A 218 5.17 -18.22 2.14
C ASN A 218 3.87 -17.41 2.25
N VAL A 219 3.92 -16.14 1.86
CA VAL A 219 2.78 -15.25 1.72
C VAL A 219 2.75 -14.78 0.27
N ILE A 220 1.62 -15.00 -0.42
CA ILE A 220 1.37 -14.44 -1.74
C ILE A 220 0.22 -13.45 -1.60
N PHE A 221 0.49 -12.20 -1.89
CA PHE A 221 -0.47 -11.10 -1.75
C PHE A 221 -0.83 -10.57 -3.13
N PHE A 222 -2.02 -10.92 -3.62
CA PHE A 222 -2.58 -10.38 -4.85
C PHE A 222 -3.36 -9.10 -4.54
N LEU A 223 -2.96 -8.00 -5.17
CA LEU A 223 -3.62 -6.71 -5.09
C LEU A 223 -4.19 -6.34 -6.46
N GLY A 224 -5.52 -6.26 -6.54
CA GLY A 224 -6.20 -5.65 -7.67
C GLY A 224 -6.39 -4.16 -7.42
N ASP A 225 -5.61 -3.31 -8.08
CA ASP A 225 -5.70 -1.86 -7.91
C ASP A 225 -7.06 -1.35 -8.43
N GLY A 226 -7.77 -0.57 -7.61
CA GLY A 226 -9.13 -0.12 -7.89
C GLY A 226 -10.21 -1.21 -7.92
N MET A 227 -9.90 -2.45 -7.51
CA MET A 227 -10.81 -3.60 -7.65
C MET A 227 -11.87 -3.67 -6.51
N GLY A 228 -12.83 -2.75 -6.53
CA GLY A 228 -13.99 -2.78 -5.64
C GLY A 228 -14.99 -3.89 -5.95
N GLN A 229 -16.00 -4.05 -5.09
CA GLN A 229 -17.02 -5.10 -5.25
C GLN A 229 -17.74 -5.09 -6.61
N PRO A 230 -18.13 -3.94 -7.19
CA PRO A 230 -18.72 -3.90 -8.52
C PRO A 230 -17.79 -4.43 -9.61
N ALA A 231 -16.48 -4.14 -9.53
CA ALA A 231 -15.49 -4.61 -10.49
C ALA A 231 -15.35 -6.14 -10.45
N ILE A 232 -15.35 -6.74 -9.26
CA ILE A 232 -15.33 -8.21 -9.09
C ILE A 232 -16.57 -8.84 -9.73
N THR A 233 -17.76 -8.28 -9.47
CA THR A 233 -19.00 -8.77 -10.07
C THR A 233 -18.99 -8.64 -11.59
N ALA A 234 -18.55 -7.51 -12.14
CA ALA A 234 -18.41 -7.30 -13.57
C ALA A 234 -17.43 -8.31 -14.19
N ALA A 235 -16.27 -8.53 -13.56
CA ALA A 235 -15.29 -9.52 -14.00
C ALA A 235 -15.87 -10.95 -14.01
N ARG A 236 -16.69 -11.31 -13.02
CA ARG A 236 -17.38 -12.61 -12.98
C ARG A 236 -18.34 -12.77 -14.15
N ILE A 237 -19.17 -11.76 -14.41
CA ILE A 237 -20.12 -11.76 -15.54
C ILE A 237 -19.37 -11.89 -16.87
N LEU A 238 -18.33 -11.08 -17.08
CA LEU A 238 -17.58 -11.06 -18.35
C LEU A 238 -16.79 -12.35 -18.60
N SER A 239 -16.20 -12.94 -17.55
CA SER A 239 -15.32 -14.11 -17.70
C SER A 239 -16.05 -15.44 -17.68
N LYS A 240 -17.17 -15.54 -16.95
CA LYS A 240 -17.93 -16.80 -16.80
C LYS A 240 -19.23 -16.78 -17.58
N GLY A 241 -19.83 -15.63 -17.82
CA GLY A 241 -21.18 -15.53 -18.38
C GLY A 241 -22.27 -15.58 -17.30
N ILE A 242 -23.48 -15.19 -17.70
CA ILE A 242 -24.68 -15.19 -16.86
C ILE A 242 -25.88 -15.61 -17.70
N SER A 243 -26.71 -16.50 -17.17
CA SER A 243 -28.02 -16.86 -17.73
C SER A 243 -29.02 -17.04 -16.61
N GLU A 244 -30.26 -16.61 -16.81
CA GLU A 244 -31.34 -16.74 -15.80
C GLU A 244 -30.95 -16.17 -14.42
N GLY A 245 -30.12 -15.12 -14.39
CA GLY A 245 -29.63 -14.51 -13.16
C GLY A 245 -28.56 -15.33 -12.40
N LYS A 246 -28.09 -16.45 -12.95
CA LYS A 246 -27.05 -17.29 -12.35
C LYS A 246 -25.74 -17.19 -13.13
N TYR A 247 -24.64 -17.02 -12.39
CA TYR A 247 -23.30 -17.09 -12.98
C TYR A 247 -23.00 -18.52 -13.42
N HIS A 248 -22.36 -18.70 -14.58
CA HIS A 248 -21.94 -20.03 -15.04
C HIS A 248 -20.72 -20.57 -14.27
N GLY A 249 -20.10 -19.74 -13.42
CA GLY A 249 -18.98 -20.14 -12.59
C GLY A 249 -18.52 -19.04 -11.64
N LEU A 250 -17.55 -19.40 -10.80
CA LEU A 250 -16.91 -18.53 -9.82
C LEU A 250 -15.52 -18.10 -10.30
N LEU A 251 -15.05 -16.93 -9.87
CA LEU A 251 -13.64 -16.56 -9.98
C LEU A 251 -12.81 -17.39 -8.98
N GLU A 252 -11.51 -17.55 -9.20
CA GLU A 252 -10.67 -18.29 -8.25
C GLU A 252 -10.64 -17.62 -6.86
N MET A 253 -10.71 -16.28 -6.80
CA MET A 253 -10.82 -15.56 -5.52
C MET A 253 -12.15 -15.83 -4.78
N ASP A 254 -13.23 -16.13 -5.52
CA ASP A 254 -14.54 -16.44 -4.92
C ASP A 254 -14.53 -17.81 -4.21
N ARG A 255 -13.57 -18.67 -4.56
CA ARG A 255 -13.41 -20.01 -3.98
C ARG A 255 -12.57 -20.01 -2.71
N MET A 256 -11.99 -18.88 -2.33
CA MET A 256 -11.24 -18.76 -1.08
C MET A 256 -12.18 -18.92 0.12
N GLU A 257 -11.74 -19.69 1.12
CA GLU A 257 -12.54 -20.04 2.31
C GLU A 257 -12.95 -18.82 3.14
N TYR A 258 -12.08 -17.81 3.19
CA TYR A 258 -12.27 -16.63 4.02
C TYR A 258 -12.44 -15.39 3.17
N ARG A 259 -13.39 -14.53 3.58
CA ARG A 259 -13.61 -13.21 3.01
C ARG A 259 -13.78 -12.19 4.10
N GLY A 260 -13.08 -11.08 3.96
CA GLY A 260 -13.19 -9.93 4.86
C GLY A 260 -13.58 -8.68 4.10
N LEU A 261 -14.16 -7.72 4.82
CA LEU A 261 -14.30 -6.35 4.36
C LEU A 261 -13.24 -5.50 5.07
N VAL A 262 -12.62 -4.59 4.31
CA VAL A 262 -11.58 -3.69 4.82
C VAL A 262 -12.04 -2.25 4.61
N THR A 263 -11.88 -1.42 5.63
CA THR A 263 -12.08 0.03 5.51
C THR A 263 -10.81 0.68 4.97
N THR A 264 -10.94 1.40 3.86
CA THR A 264 -9.78 1.89 3.13
C THR A 264 -9.34 3.29 3.53
N SER A 265 -10.16 4.08 4.24
CA SER A 265 -9.87 5.48 4.60
C SER A 265 -8.41 5.73 5.04
N GLY A 266 -7.83 6.81 4.55
CA GLY A 266 -6.47 7.23 4.89
C GLY A 266 -6.41 8.02 6.19
N TYR A 267 -5.22 8.51 6.51
CA TYR A 267 -4.98 9.39 7.65
C TYR A 267 -5.61 10.78 7.45
N ASP A 268 -5.55 11.30 6.22
CA ASP A 268 -5.94 12.67 5.83
C ASP A 268 -7.10 12.71 4.82
N SER A 269 -7.62 11.55 4.41
CA SER A 269 -8.64 11.47 3.37
C SER A 269 -9.59 10.29 3.56
N ILE A 270 -10.88 10.52 3.30
CA ILE A 270 -11.89 9.47 3.22
C ILE A 270 -11.63 8.57 2.00
N ALA A 271 -11.22 9.17 0.88
CA ALA A 271 -10.88 8.48 -0.36
C ALA A 271 -9.35 8.37 -0.52
N THR A 272 -8.84 7.16 -0.48
CA THR A 272 -7.41 6.87 -0.61
C THR A 272 -6.93 6.84 -2.04
N ASP A 273 -5.65 7.06 -2.23
CA ASP A 273 -4.94 6.73 -3.46
C ASP A 273 -4.19 5.38 -3.31
N SER A 274 -3.55 4.90 -4.38
CA SER A 274 -2.80 3.64 -4.32
C SER A 274 -1.62 3.69 -3.33
N ALA A 275 -0.98 4.85 -3.15
CA ALA A 275 0.15 5.00 -2.24
C ALA A 275 -0.24 4.75 -0.78
N ASN A 276 -1.22 5.50 -0.28
CA ASN A 276 -1.54 5.42 1.14
C ASN A 276 -2.32 4.14 1.51
N SER A 277 -3.08 3.59 0.57
CA SER A 277 -3.75 2.30 0.74
C SER A 277 -2.74 1.13 0.78
N MET A 278 -1.82 1.06 -0.18
CA MET A 278 -0.79 0.01 -0.19
C MET A 278 0.20 0.15 0.96
N SER A 279 0.57 1.38 1.33
CA SER A 279 1.35 1.65 2.53
C SER A 279 0.67 1.11 3.78
N SER A 280 -0.66 1.22 3.87
CA SER A 280 -1.42 0.67 5.01
C SER A 280 -1.38 -0.86 5.04
N TYR A 281 -1.45 -1.52 3.87
CA TYR A 281 -1.31 -2.98 3.78
C TYR A 281 0.10 -3.48 4.12
N MET A 282 1.14 -2.71 3.76
CA MET A 282 2.52 -3.10 3.98
C MET A 282 3.02 -2.75 5.38
N CYS A 283 2.63 -1.61 5.94
CA CYS A 283 3.11 -1.17 7.26
C CYS A 283 2.15 -1.56 8.39
N GLY A 284 0.84 -1.64 8.12
CA GLY A 284 -0.19 -1.75 9.16
C GLY A 284 -0.64 -0.39 9.73
N HIS A 285 -0.12 0.72 9.18
CA HIS A 285 -0.38 2.08 9.63
C HIS A 285 -1.05 2.89 8.54
N LYS A 286 -2.13 3.61 8.89
CA LYS A 286 -2.79 4.55 7.96
C LYS A 286 -1.83 5.67 7.60
N SER A 287 -1.81 6.02 6.32
CA SER A 287 -0.91 7.02 5.74
C SER A 287 -1.68 8.13 5.02
N SER A 288 -0.98 9.20 4.66
CA SER A 288 -1.53 10.34 3.91
C SER A 288 -1.51 10.09 2.40
N VAL A 289 -2.45 10.68 1.64
CA VAL A 289 -2.48 10.58 0.17
C VAL A 289 -1.09 10.90 -0.42
N ASN A 290 -0.63 10.10 -1.38
CA ASN A 290 0.71 10.11 -2.01
C ASN A 290 1.86 9.54 -1.16
N ALA A 291 1.68 9.26 0.13
CA ALA A 291 2.75 8.81 1.01
C ALA A 291 2.84 7.27 1.08
N MET A 292 4.07 6.78 1.09
CA MET A 292 4.42 5.36 1.19
C MET A 292 5.43 5.18 2.31
N GLY A 293 5.17 4.24 3.23
CA GLY A 293 6.09 3.88 4.31
C GLY A 293 6.35 4.98 5.33
N VAL A 294 5.57 6.08 5.33
CA VAL A 294 5.82 7.23 6.21
C VAL A 294 4.54 7.85 6.75
N TYR A 295 4.66 8.52 7.89
CA TYR A 295 3.67 9.50 8.35
C TYR A 295 3.96 10.89 7.76
N GLU A 296 2.91 11.63 7.41
CA GLU A 296 3.07 13.01 6.97
C GLU A 296 3.51 13.94 8.11
N SER A 297 4.53 14.74 7.83
CA SER A 297 5.20 15.67 8.76
C SER A 297 5.38 17.03 8.10
N ASN A 298 5.92 18.01 8.82
CA ASN A 298 6.31 19.32 8.26
C ASN A 298 7.70 19.32 7.59
N ALA A 299 8.29 18.14 7.31
CA ALA A 299 9.55 18.02 6.57
C ALA A 299 9.38 18.55 5.13
N THR A 300 10.40 19.25 4.64
CA THR A 300 10.41 19.77 3.26
C THR A 300 10.89 18.71 2.26
N ASP A 301 11.88 17.91 2.65
CA ASP A 301 12.31 16.73 1.92
C ASP A 301 11.29 15.60 2.08
N ALA A 302 10.78 15.11 0.94
CA ALA A 302 9.80 14.03 0.88
C ALA A 302 10.31 12.72 1.50
N ASN A 303 11.62 12.52 1.59
CA ASN A 303 12.23 11.29 2.12
C ASN A 303 12.66 11.42 3.59
N ALA A 304 12.52 12.60 4.18
CA ALA A 304 12.86 12.87 5.59
C ALA A 304 11.69 12.68 6.56
N HIS A 305 10.52 12.31 6.06
CA HIS A 305 9.32 12.04 6.86
C HIS A 305 9.52 10.84 7.81
N PRO A 306 8.79 10.76 8.94
CA PRO A 306 8.88 9.64 9.88
C PRO A 306 8.49 8.32 9.22
N LYS A 307 9.43 7.38 9.18
CA LYS A 307 9.28 6.08 8.56
C LYS A 307 8.55 5.09 9.45
N VAL A 308 7.86 4.15 8.82
CA VAL A 308 7.26 2.98 9.46
C VAL A 308 7.74 1.76 8.69
N GLU A 309 8.35 0.80 9.39
CA GLU A 309 8.87 -0.41 8.76
C GLU A 309 7.77 -1.17 8.01
N THR A 310 8.09 -1.57 6.78
CA THR A 310 7.22 -2.38 5.92
C THR A 310 7.30 -3.85 6.32
N MET A 311 6.25 -4.61 6.00
CA MET A 311 6.25 -6.06 6.17
C MET A 311 7.41 -6.73 5.42
N ALA A 312 7.81 -6.20 4.26
CA ALA A 312 8.95 -6.72 3.50
C ALA A 312 10.27 -6.57 4.26
N GLU A 313 10.53 -5.39 4.83
CA GLU A 313 11.68 -5.13 5.69
C GLU A 313 11.66 -6.03 6.93
N MET A 314 10.50 -6.15 7.60
CA MET A 314 10.34 -7.01 8.78
C MET A 314 10.71 -8.47 8.48
N VAL A 315 10.19 -9.05 7.39
CA VAL A 315 10.47 -10.45 7.04
C VAL A 315 11.90 -10.66 6.54
N LYS A 316 12.50 -9.66 5.88
CA LYS A 316 13.93 -9.69 5.52
C LYS A 316 14.81 -9.63 6.75
N ARG A 317 14.58 -8.69 7.65
CA ARG A 317 15.38 -8.50 8.86
C ARG A 317 15.25 -9.69 9.82
N GLY A 318 14.02 -10.05 10.18
CA GLY A 318 13.71 -11.02 11.23
C GLY A 318 13.60 -12.48 10.79
N LYS A 319 13.25 -12.75 9.52
CA LYS A 319 13.06 -14.13 9.01
C LYS A 319 13.97 -14.50 7.84
N LYS A 320 14.77 -13.56 7.32
CA LYS A 320 15.63 -13.76 6.13
C LYS A 320 14.84 -14.28 4.92
N MET A 321 13.58 -13.85 4.79
CA MET A 321 12.74 -14.22 3.66
C MET A 321 13.10 -13.40 2.42
N ALA A 322 13.01 -14.04 1.26
CA ALA A 322 13.05 -13.37 -0.03
C ALA A 322 11.74 -12.61 -0.28
N VAL A 323 11.85 -11.48 -0.96
CA VAL A 323 10.74 -10.59 -1.31
C VAL A 323 10.71 -10.43 -2.83
N GLY A 324 9.55 -10.64 -3.44
CA GLY A 324 9.33 -10.47 -4.87
C GLY A 324 8.14 -9.56 -5.16
N ILE A 325 8.30 -8.69 -6.15
CA ILE A 325 7.30 -7.76 -6.64
C ILE A 325 7.05 -8.07 -8.11
N VAL A 326 5.80 -8.38 -8.43
CA VAL A 326 5.33 -8.62 -9.80
C VAL A 326 4.16 -7.71 -10.06
N THR A 327 4.19 -6.95 -11.14
CA THR A 327 3.12 -5.98 -11.45
C THR A 327 2.95 -5.83 -12.95
N THR A 328 1.73 -5.49 -13.36
CA THR A 328 1.49 -5.02 -14.73
C THR A 328 1.79 -3.52 -14.91
N ALA A 329 2.02 -2.78 -13.82
CA ALA A 329 2.43 -1.38 -13.84
C ALA A 329 3.96 -1.23 -13.88
N GLU A 330 4.41 0.01 -13.75
CA GLU A 330 5.80 0.34 -13.50
C GLU A 330 6.20 -0.06 -12.08
N ILE A 331 7.41 -0.60 -11.91
CA ILE A 331 7.87 -1.09 -10.60
C ILE A 331 8.06 0.03 -9.57
N GLN A 332 8.24 1.27 -10.03
CA GLN A 332 8.29 2.49 -9.21
C GLN A 332 6.91 3.09 -8.89
N ASP A 333 5.82 2.60 -9.49
CA ASP A 333 4.49 3.11 -9.19
C ASP A 333 4.10 2.75 -7.75
N ALA A 334 3.11 3.44 -7.20
CA ALA A 334 2.88 3.45 -5.76
C ALA A 334 2.59 2.07 -5.15
N THR A 335 1.82 1.24 -5.85
CA THR A 335 1.48 -0.10 -5.38
C THR A 335 2.73 -0.99 -5.21
N PRO A 336 3.57 -1.20 -6.24
CA PRO A 336 4.81 -1.95 -6.05
C PRO A 336 5.82 -1.21 -5.15
N ALA A 337 5.95 0.11 -5.26
CA ALA A 337 6.92 0.88 -4.48
C ALA A 337 6.66 0.86 -2.97
N ALA A 338 5.41 0.88 -2.52
CA ALA A 338 5.05 0.86 -1.10
C ALA A 338 5.46 -0.44 -0.37
N VAL A 339 5.95 -1.45 -1.09
CA VAL A 339 6.57 -2.64 -0.49
C VAL A 339 7.92 -2.33 0.14
N PHE A 340 8.66 -1.34 -0.35
CA PHE A 340 10.02 -1.04 0.10
C PHE A 340 10.32 0.45 0.32
N ALA A 341 9.52 1.35 -0.26
CA ALA A 341 9.84 2.78 -0.30
C ALA A 341 9.24 3.53 0.89
N HIS A 342 10.02 4.50 1.38
CA HIS A 342 9.63 5.48 2.38
C HIS A 342 9.74 6.89 1.78
N THR A 343 8.60 7.44 1.39
CA THR A 343 8.54 8.80 0.83
C THR A 343 7.15 9.40 0.98
N ARG A 344 7.08 10.72 1.19
CA ARG A 344 5.84 11.49 1.20
C ARG A 344 5.23 11.63 -0.21
N ARG A 345 6.02 11.42 -1.26
CA ARG A 345 5.63 11.71 -2.65
C ARG A 345 5.86 10.50 -3.54
N ARG A 346 4.76 9.84 -3.95
CA ARG A 346 4.78 8.75 -4.93
C ARG A 346 5.40 9.10 -6.28
N SER A 347 5.49 10.38 -6.65
CA SER A 347 6.07 10.84 -7.91
C SER A 347 7.60 10.84 -7.94
N GLU A 348 8.27 10.58 -6.81
CA GLU A 348 9.75 10.57 -6.70
C GLU A 348 10.35 9.28 -7.27
N TYR A 349 9.97 8.89 -8.49
CA TYR A 349 10.29 7.58 -9.09
C TYR A 349 11.77 7.23 -9.08
N VAL A 350 12.63 8.21 -9.39
CA VAL A 350 14.09 8.00 -9.38
C VAL A 350 14.58 7.70 -7.97
N GLU A 351 14.10 8.43 -6.97
CA GLU A 351 14.52 8.25 -5.58
C GLU A 351 13.94 6.96 -4.98
N ILE A 352 12.68 6.65 -5.29
CA ILE A 352 12.05 5.36 -4.98
C ILE A 352 12.96 4.22 -5.49
N MET A 353 13.38 4.24 -6.75
CA MET A 353 14.24 3.18 -7.27
C MET A 353 15.63 3.16 -6.64
N ARG A 354 16.17 4.29 -6.16
CA ARG A 354 17.41 4.27 -5.36
C ARG A 354 17.20 3.61 -4.00
N GLN A 355 16.09 3.89 -3.32
CA GLN A 355 15.73 3.23 -2.05
C GLN A 355 15.66 1.69 -2.21
N SER A 356 15.18 1.22 -3.36
CA SER A 356 15.11 -0.21 -3.67
C SER A 356 16.47 -0.93 -3.75
N LEU A 357 17.60 -0.21 -3.72
CA LEU A 357 18.95 -0.77 -3.67
C LEU A 357 19.57 -0.71 -2.25
N LEU A 358 18.88 -0.11 -1.28
CA LEU A 358 19.34 -0.01 0.09
C LEU A 358 19.26 -1.36 0.82
N PRO A 359 20.22 -1.66 1.71
CA PRO A 359 20.14 -2.82 2.60
C PRO A 359 18.85 -2.78 3.43
N GLY A 360 18.16 -3.91 3.53
CA GLY A 360 16.87 -4.02 4.24
C GLY A 360 15.65 -3.77 3.36
N GLN A 361 15.72 -2.80 2.44
CA GLN A 361 14.62 -2.43 1.53
C GLN A 361 14.62 -3.23 0.24
N MET A 362 15.80 -3.62 -0.26
CA MET A 362 15.97 -4.26 -1.57
C MET A 362 15.23 -5.61 -1.70
N PRO A 363 14.12 -5.68 -2.47
CA PRO A 363 13.49 -6.92 -2.90
C PRO A 363 14.43 -7.74 -3.80
N ASP A 364 14.20 -9.04 -3.85
CA ASP A 364 15.01 -10.01 -4.61
C ASP A 364 14.47 -10.21 -6.04
N VAL A 365 13.17 -9.98 -6.25
CA VAL A 365 12.56 -10.05 -7.59
C VAL A 365 11.77 -8.78 -7.87
N PHE A 366 12.00 -8.20 -9.05
CA PHE A 366 11.18 -7.16 -9.65
C PHE A 366 10.73 -7.62 -11.03
N MET A 367 9.44 -7.55 -11.33
CA MET A 367 8.90 -7.81 -12.66
C MET A 367 7.79 -6.81 -12.97
N GLY A 368 7.98 -5.99 -14.00
CA GLY A 368 6.99 -4.99 -14.42
C GLY A 368 7.48 -4.15 -15.59
N GLY A 369 6.91 -2.95 -15.75
CA GLY A 369 7.38 -1.91 -16.67
C GLY A 369 8.26 -0.86 -15.96
N GLY A 370 8.35 0.33 -16.56
CA GLY A 370 8.93 1.50 -15.92
C GLY A 370 10.42 1.73 -16.16
N MET A 371 10.98 1.15 -17.23
CA MET A 371 12.41 1.28 -17.53
C MET A 371 12.90 2.72 -17.63
N ALA A 372 12.03 3.67 -17.99
CA ALA A 372 12.32 5.09 -18.13
C ALA A 372 12.93 5.75 -16.89
N SER A 373 12.61 5.29 -15.67
CA SER A 373 13.21 5.82 -14.44
C SER A 373 14.57 5.22 -14.09
N LEU A 374 15.00 4.18 -14.82
CA LEU A 374 16.22 3.44 -14.55
C LEU A 374 17.31 3.63 -15.61
N VAL A 375 16.95 4.08 -16.81
CA VAL A 375 17.91 4.33 -17.90
C VAL A 375 18.51 5.75 -17.83
N PRO A 376 19.79 5.96 -18.21
CA PRO A 376 20.42 7.28 -18.25
C PRO A 376 19.61 8.32 -19.02
N SER A 377 19.80 9.61 -18.71
CA SER A 377 19.14 10.72 -19.42
C SER A 377 19.41 10.75 -20.92
N SER A 378 20.55 10.21 -21.36
CA SER A 378 20.92 10.05 -22.78
C SER A 378 20.11 9.01 -23.55
N VAL A 379 19.36 8.13 -22.87
CA VAL A 379 18.50 7.13 -23.52
C VAL A 379 17.14 7.74 -23.85
N GLU A 380 16.70 7.59 -25.09
CA GLU A 380 15.38 8.05 -25.54
C GLU A 380 14.26 7.45 -24.66
N GLY A 381 13.33 8.30 -24.22
CA GLY A 381 12.25 7.92 -23.32
C GLY A 381 12.64 7.86 -21.83
N SER A 382 13.88 8.18 -21.47
CA SER A 382 14.28 8.33 -20.06
C SER A 382 13.53 9.46 -19.35
N LYS A 383 13.23 9.27 -18.07
CA LYS A 383 12.76 10.31 -17.14
C LYS A 383 13.85 10.75 -16.16
N ARG A 384 15.06 10.21 -16.28
CA ARG A 384 16.19 10.59 -15.45
C ARG A 384 16.78 11.92 -15.90
N LYS A 385 17.32 12.66 -14.95
CA LYS A 385 18.06 13.92 -15.20
C LYS A 385 19.58 13.75 -15.11
N ASP A 386 20.03 12.56 -14.72
CA ASP A 386 21.43 12.17 -14.59
C ASP A 386 21.76 11.02 -15.56
N ASP A 387 23.06 10.78 -15.77
CA ASP A 387 23.56 9.72 -16.65
C ASP A 387 23.67 8.35 -15.95
N THR A 388 23.08 8.21 -14.77
CA THR A 388 23.11 6.97 -13.97
C THR A 388 22.25 5.88 -14.61
N ASP A 389 22.81 4.68 -14.76
CA ASP A 389 22.08 3.49 -15.22
C ASP A 389 21.81 2.54 -14.05
N LEU A 390 20.62 2.67 -13.43
CA LEU A 390 20.26 1.84 -12.29
C LEU A 390 20.18 0.36 -12.65
N ARG A 391 19.93 0.01 -13.91
CA ARG A 391 19.89 -1.41 -14.34
C ARG A 391 21.27 -2.05 -14.13
N LYS A 392 22.34 -1.33 -14.44
CA LYS A 392 23.71 -1.80 -14.19
C LYS A 392 24.00 -1.91 -12.70
N GLU A 393 23.48 -1.01 -11.87
CA GLU A 393 23.60 -1.13 -10.42
C GLU A 393 22.89 -2.39 -9.89
N PHE A 394 21.68 -2.67 -10.37
CA PHE A 394 20.97 -3.93 -10.06
C PHE A 394 21.78 -5.15 -10.49
N GLN A 395 22.33 -5.16 -11.71
CA GLN A 395 23.20 -6.25 -12.19
C GLN A 395 24.44 -6.41 -11.29
N GLY A 396 25.05 -5.29 -10.87
CA GLY A 396 26.16 -5.28 -9.91
C GLY A 396 25.78 -5.83 -8.52
N LYS A 397 24.50 -5.76 -8.13
CA LYS A 397 23.94 -6.40 -6.93
C LYS A 397 23.53 -7.87 -7.14
N GLY A 398 23.85 -8.45 -8.30
CA GLY A 398 23.64 -9.86 -8.64
C GLY A 398 22.28 -10.18 -9.26
N PHE A 399 21.55 -9.19 -9.76
CA PHE A 399 20.27 -9.44 -10.43
C PHE A 399 20.50 -9.97 -11.85
N ALA A 400 19.88 -11.10 -12.17
CA ALA A 400 19.63 -11.46 -13.55
C ALA A 400 18.71 -10.40 -14.18
N TYR A 401 18.97 -10.00 -15.42
CA TYR A 401 18.21 -8.95 -16.10
C TYR A 401 17.49 -9.52 -17.33
N ALA A 402 16.22 -9.17 -17.48
CA ALA A 402 15.40 -9.57 -18.62
C ALA A 402 14.47 -8.45 -19.05
N THR A 403 14.29 -8.29 -20.37
CA THR A 403 13.41 -7.29 -20.98
C THR A 403 12.35 -7.88 -21.88
N SER A 404 12.44 -9.18 -22.17
CA SER A 404 11.48 -9.91 -22.98
C SER A 404 11.04 -11.22 -22.32
N ARG A 405 9.94 -11.81 -22.80
CA ARG A 405 9.47 -13.13 -22.36
C ARG A 405 10.54 -14.22 -22.57
N ALA A 406 11.26 -14.17 -23.69
CA ALA A 406 12.29 -15.16 -24.01
C ALA A 406 13.48 -15.05 -23.04
N GLU A 407 13.95 -13.83 -22.78
CA GLU A 407 15.00 -13.56 -21.80
C GLU A 407 14.58 -13.95 -20.39
N LEU A 408 13.34 -13.65 -20.00
CA LEU A 408 12.80 -14.04 -18.69
C LEU A 408 12.82 -15.56 -18.53
N LYS A 409 12.35 -16.32 -19.53
CA LYS A 409 12.40 -17.79 -19.50
C LYS A 409 13.83 -18.30 -19.35
N LYS A 410 14.79 -17.72 -20.09
CA LYS A 410 16.21 -18.08 -20.00
C LYS A 410 16.79 -17.76 -18.63
N ALA A 411 16.50 -16.57 -18.10
CA ALA A 411 16.96 -16.14 -16.79
C ALA A 411 16.43 -17.08 -15.70
N VAL A 412 15.12 -17.35 -15.66
CA VAL A 412 14.50 -18.24 -14.67
C VAL A 412 15.02 -19.67 -14.76
N ALA A 413 15.33 -20.19 -15.96
CA ALA A 413 15.95 -21.51 -16.11
C ALA A 413 17.34 -21.60 -15.44
N GLY A 414 18.05 -20.48 -15.31
CA GLY A 414 19.30 -20.39 -14.55
C GLY A 414 19.11 -20.31 -13.03
N ASN A 415 17.88 -20.35 -12.53
CA ASN A 415 17.51 -20.26 -11.11
C ASN A 415 18.23 -19.13 -10.35
N PRO A 416 18.08 -17.87 -10.79
CA PRO A 416 18.86 -16.77 -10.25
C PRO A 416 18.35 -16.43 -8.85
N GLY A 417 19.27 -16.12 -7.94
CA GLY A 417 18.91 -15.67 -6.59
C GLY A 417 18.18 -14.31 -6.58
N LYS A 418 18.37 -13.50 -7.63
CA LYS A 418 17.69 -12.21 -7.83
C LYS A 418 17.37 -11.96 -9.30
N LEU A 419 16.27 -11.26 -9.57
CA LEU A 419 15.78 -11.03 -10.93
C LEU A 419 15.16 -9.64 -11.10
N LEU A 420 15.58 -8.93 -12.14
CA LEU A 420 15.00 -7.67 -12.60
C LEU A 420 14.42 -7.89 -14.01
N GLY A 421 13.10 -7.91 -14.11
CA GLY A 421 12.33 -7.98 -15.34
C GLY A 421 11.68 -6.65 -15.68
N LEU A 422 12.14 -5.97 -16.74
CA LEU A 422 11.60 -4.67 -17.18
C LEU A 422 11.11 -4.77 -18.62
N PHE A 423 9.80 -4.93 -18.81
CA PHE A 423 9.21 -5.33 -20.10
C PHE A 423 8.65 -4.19 -20.93
N HIS A 424 8.65 -2.96 -20.41
CA HIS A 424 8.22 -1.76 -21.13
C HIS A 424 8.95 -0.53 -20.60
N MET A 425 9.11 0.48 -21.46
CA MET A 425 9.66 1.79 -21.06
C MET A 425 8.87 2.50 -19.96
N GLY A 426 7.56 2.28 -19.85
CA GLY A 426 6.68 3.15 -19.06
C GLY A 426 6.20 4.38 -19.85
N ILE A 427 5.47 5.27 -19.17
CA ILE A 427 4.82 6.48 -19.74
C ILE A 427 5.42 7.76 -19.14
#